data_AF-A0A6P0VAU7-F1
#
_entry.id   AF-A0A6P0VAU7-F1
#
_cell.length_a   1.000
_cell.length_b   1.000
_cell.length_c   1.000
_cell.angle_alpha   90.00
_cell.angle_beta   90.00
_cell.angle_gamma   90.00
#
_symmetry.space_group_name_H-M   'P 1'
#
loop_
_entity.id
_entity.type
_entity.pdbx_description
1 polymer ?
#
loop_
_entity_poly.entity_id
_entity_poly.type
_entity_poly.pdbx_seq_one_letter_code
_entity_poly.pdbx_strand_id
1 'polypeptide(L)'
;MKQENKDGEGEVELVNTGTWEVLPHVDTGSALPQKKTPSGRVKVLHLNYTRSQKGELVETEIEHLRFFAKTSKELGLRLEILTNSKSREDVEQELYHNEYQELEYNITISQKPVSKWAEDSVEYLENGKVAVLKQFNDELLQKAMTEGRRHRWQGKLTQENLEEALEEDHLWIPLGIRVNASETVAERERAAQNQGQEVAHIRAYIEGGNMITGEDATGKPVIMIGKDAIATTASIYQINDNDVKRIICEDFGLATIEQVICVEQPGQFHLDMGMLCIGNGIVIVNDSSEELKDAIEMVEMVPCLTTEKMAARLKLQFELEEEAAKDLEEAGIKVIRRKLEKYMMYNFFNGEFVNGKDGENYYITNGGTEEKEEEFEALMVQEWKVVKKVIFSPIVAAQQSFKDRGGVGCRVKGGF
;
A
#
# COMPACT_ATOMS: atom_id res chain seq x y z
N MET A 1 -46.84 18.38 45.39
CA MET A 1 -45.63 19.10 44.95
C MET A 1 -45.15 18.42 43.67
N LYS A 2 -45.39 19.07 42.53
CA LYS A 2 -44.89 18.67 41.20
C LYS A 2 -43.62 19.48 40.95
N GLN A 3 -42.55 18.85 40.47
CA GLN A 3 -41.41 19.40 39.71
C GLN A 3 -40.30 18.35 39.74
N GLU A 4 -39.51 18.07 38.71
CA GLU A 4 -39.50 18.37 37.27
C GLU A 4 -38.27 17.57 36.78
N ASN A 5 -38.44 16.59 35.90
CA ASN A 5 -37.32 15.91 35.24
C ASN A 5 -36.83 16.82 34.10
N LYS A 6 -35.55 17.19 34.12
CA LYS A 6 -34.84 17.78 32.98
C LYS A 6 -33.90 16.73 32.41
N ASP A 7 -34.41 15.98 31.43
CA ASP A 7 -33.60 15.26 30.48
C ASP A 7 -33.11 16.28 29.44
N GLY A 8 -31.82 16.61 29.52
CA GLY A 8 -31.13 17.40 28.51
C GLY A 8 -30.58 16.47 27.44
N GLU A 9 -31.39 16.18 26.43
CA GLU A 9 -30.89 15.69 25.15
C GLU A 9 -30.07 16.81 24.52
N GLY A 10 -28.74 16.69 24.62
CA GLY A 10 -27.82 17.53 23.88
C GLY A 10 -27.87 17.12 22.42
N GLU A 11 -28.67 17.82 21.63
CA GLU A 11 -28.49 17.86 20.18
C GLU A 11 -27.05 18.29 19.90
N VAL A 12 -26.27 17.36 19.35
CA VAL A 12 -24.98 17.67 18.74
C VAL A 12 -25.30 18.50 17.51
N GLU A 13 -25.24 19.84 17.66
CA GLU A 13 -25.22 20.76 16.54
C GLU A 13 -24.04 20.38 15.64
N LEU A 14 -24.36 19.69 14.54
CA LEU A 14 -23.43 19.50 13.42
C LEU A 14 -23.11 20.90 12.89
N VAL A 15 -21.97 21.41 13.33
CA VAL A 15 -21.37 22.66 12.88
C VAL A 15 -21.20 22.57 11.36
N ASN A 16 -22.16 23.12 10.64
CA ASN A 16 -22.18 23.22 9.19
C ASN A 16 -21.27 24.37 8.76
N THR A 17 -19.95 24.23 9.00
CA THR A 17 -18.94 25.14 8.48
C THR A 17 -18.64 24.78 7.04
N GLY A 18 -19.47 25.31 6.15
CA GLY A 18 -19.39 25.12 4.72
C GLY A 18 -18.01 25.41 4.12
N THR A 19 -17.52 24.47 3.33
CA THR A 19 -17.59 24.49 1.86
C THR A 19 -17.38 23.06 1.39
N TRP A 20 -18.42 22.44 0.84
CA TRP A 20 -18.40 21.09 0.30
C TRP A 20 -17.41 21.02 -0.86
N GLU A 21 -16.50 20.05 -0.85
CA GLU A 21 -15.67 19.82 -2.02
C GLU A 21 -16.55 19.31 -3.16
N VAL A 22 -16.68 20.10 -4.22
CA VAL A 22 -17.31 19.66 -5.46
C VAL A 22 -16.46 18.53 -6.04
N LEU A 23 -17.09 17.38 -6.31
CA LEU A 23 -16.44 16.25 -6.97
C LEU A 23 -15.84 16.72 -8.32
N PRO A 24 -14.53 16.56 -8.54
CA PRO A 24 -13.90 16.91 -9.80
C PRO A 24 -14.45 16.10 -10.98
N HIS A 25 -14.22 16.60 -12.19
CA HIS A 25 -14.46 15.83 -13.41
C HIS A 25 -13.48 14.65 -13.52
N VAL A 26 -13.93 13.55 -14.13
CA VAL A 26 -13.08 12.40 -14.47
C VAL A 26 -12.09 12.80 -15.56
N ASP A 27 -10.79 12.62 -15.32
CA ASP A 27 -9.71 12.91 -16.28
C ASP A 27 -8.75 11.73 -16.52
N THR A 28 -8.91 10.64 -15.76
CA THR A 28 -8.21 9.34 -15.91
C THR A 28 -8.46 8.67 -17.26
N GLY A 29 -9.52 9.10 -17.97
CA GLY A 29 -9.97 8.46 -19.20
C GLY A 29 -10.59 7.08 -18.96
N SER A 30 -11.01 6.80 -17.72
CA SER A 30 -11.63 5.52 -17.33
C SER A 30 -10.75 4.32 -17.70
N ALA A 31 -9.45 4.43 -17.44
CA ALA A 31 -8.47 3.39 -17.73
C ALA A 31 -8.03 2.69 -16.44
N LEU A 32 -7.83 1.37 -16.52
CA LEU A 32 -7.39 0.59 -15.37
C LEU A 32 -5.95 0.96 -15.00
N PRO A 33 -5.63 1.00 -13.70
CA PRO A 33 -4.25 1.07 -13.24
C PRO A 33 -3.54 -0.27 -13.48
N GLN A 34 -2.21 -0.22 -13.45
CA GLN A 34 -1.36 -1.40 -13.52
C GLN A 34 -1.77 -2.46 -12.49
N LYS A 35 -1.94 -3.72 -12.96
CA LYS A 35 -2.27 -4.84 -12.07
C LYS A 35 -1.06 -5.28 -11.25
N LYS A 36 -1.29 -5.60 -9.98
CA LYS A 36 -0.33 -6.24 -9.05
C LYS A 36 -0.48 -7.78 -9.05
N THR A 37 -0.68 -8.37 -10.23
CA THR A 37 -0.81 -9.82 -10.43
C THR A 37 0.15 -10.26 -11.54
N PRO A 38 0.39 -11.57 -11.73
CA PRO A 38 1.18 -12.06 -12.86
C PRO A 38 0.65 -11.62 -14.24
N SER A 39 -0.62 -11.23 -14.34
CA SER A 39 -1.22 -10.75 -15.60
C SER A 39 -0.92 -9.28 -15.91
N GLY A 40 -0.35 -8.54 -14.96
CA GLY A 40 -0.02 -7.12 -15.12
C GLY A 40 1.06 -6.84 -16.15
N ARG A 41 2.00 -7.78 -16.36
CA ARG A 41 3.07 -7.64 -17.37
C ARG A 41 3.94 -6.38 -17.21
N VAL A 42 4.25 -5.98 -15.97
CA VAL A 42 5.12 -4.83 -15.70
C VAL A 42 6.44 -4.95 -16.48
N LYS A 43 6.77 -3.90 -17.25
CA LYS A 43 8.02 -3.76 -18.03
C LYS A 43 8.89 -2.60 -17.57
N VAL A 44 8.31 -1.69 -16.81
CA VAL A 44 8.99 -0.50 -16.29
C VAL A 44 8.92 -0.52 -14.78
N LEU A 45 10.06 -0.34 -14.12
CA LEU A 45 10.12 -0.09 -12.69
C LEU A 45 10.35 1.39 -12.46
N HIS A 46 9.41 2.04 -11.78
CA HIS A 46 9.53 3.43 -11.37
C HIS A 46 10.05 3.49 -9.93
N LEU A 47 11.27 4.00 -9.75
CA LEU A 47 11.95 4.13 -8.46
C LEU A 47 12.02 5.60 -8.07
N ASN A 48 11.81 5.90 -6.78
CA ASN A 48 12.19 7.19 -6.23
C ASN A 48 13.50 7.04 -5.44
N TYR A 49 14.47 7.88 -5.75
CA TYR A 49 15.74 7.92 -5.03
C TYR A 49 15.93 9.29 -4.37
N THR A 50 16.27 9.27 -3.08
CA THR A 50 16.60 10.49 -2.35
C THR A 50 17.61 10.24 -1.23
N ARG A 51 18.45 11.23 -0.96
CA ARG A 51 19.33 11.25 0.22
C ARG A 51 18.50 11.45 1.49
N SER A 52 19.13 11.35 2.66
CA SER A 52 18.46 11.70 3.93
C SER A 52 17.94 13.14 3.91
N GLN A 53 17.05 13.50 4.84
CA GLN A 53 16.57 14.88 4.99
C GLN A 53 17.72 15.89 5.20
N LYS A 54 18.86 15.45 5.74
CA LYS A 54 20.07 16.26 5.92
C LYS A 54 20.96 16.33 4.67
N GLY A 55 20.58 15.62 3.60
CA GLY A 55 21.36 15.52 2.37
C GLY A 55 22.57 14.59 2.48
N GLU A 56 22.59 13.71 3.49
CA GLU A 56 23.63 12.71 3.68
C GLU A 56 23.32 11.48 2.81
N LEU A 57 24.38 10.85 2.28
CA LEU A 57 24.25 9.57 1.60
C LEU A 57 23.76 8.53 2.61
N VAL A 58 22.75 7.76 2.21
CA VAL A 58 22.21 6.66 3.02
C VAL A 58 22.53 5.38 2.28
N GLU A 59 23.45 4.56 2.82
CA GLU A 59 23.93 3.35 2.13
C GLU A 59 22.77 2.42 1.74
N THR A 60 21.74 2.30 2.58
CA THR A 60 20.57 1.45 2.27
C THR A 60 19.75 1.95 1.08
N GLU A 61 19.77 3.26 0.79
CA GLU A 61 19.11 3.80 -0.42
C GLU A 61 19.93 3.47 -1.68
N ILE A 62 21.26 3.46 -1.58
CA ILE A 62 22.15 2.98 -2.64
C ILE A 62 21.99 1.46 -2.85
N GLU A 63 21.86 0.68 -1.78
CA GLU A 63 21.59 -0.76 -1.88
C GLU A 63 20.29 -1.05 -2.64
N HIS A 64 19.22 -0.30 -2.38
CA HIS A 64 17.97 -0.39 -3.16
C HIS A 64 18.18 -0.02 -4.62
N LEU A 65 18.91 1.07 -4.91
CA LEU A 65 19.24 1.45 -6.29
C LEU A 65 19.99 0.34 -7.02
N ARG A 66 21.06 -0.21 -6.41
CA ARG A 66 21.84 -1.34 -6.96
C ARG A 66 20.96 -2.55 -7.21
N PHE A 67 20.10 -2.88 -6.24
CA PHE A 67 19.18 -4.02 -6.34
C PHE A 67 18.23 -3.89 -7.53
N PHE A 68 17.55 -2.75 -7.68
CA PHE A 68 16.63 -2.54 -8.80
C PHE A 68 17.34 -2.38 -10.14
N ALA A 69 18.51 -1.73 -10.18
CA ALA A 69 19.33 -1.61 -11.40
C ALA A 69 19.78 -2.99 -11.91
N LYS A 70 20.33 -3.82 -11.00
CA LYS A 70 20.73 -5.19 -11.32
C LYS A 70 19.54 -6.03 -11.79
N THR A 71 18.44 -6.02 -11.04
CA THR A 71 17.23 -6.78 -11.37
C THR A 71 16.66 -6.35 -12.72
N SER A 72 16.57 -5.04 -12.98
CA SER A 72 16.09 -4.50 -14.25
C SER A 72 16.96 -4.94 -15.41
N LYS A 73 18.29 -4.87 -15.28
CA LYS A 73 19.22 -5.35 -16.32
C LYS A 73 19.06 -6.85 -16.58
N GLU A 74 19.07 -7.67 -15.53
CA GLU A 74 18.96 -9.13 -15.66
C GLU A 74 17.67 -9.53 -16.38
N LEU A 75 16.56 -8.91 -16.00
CA LEU A 75 15.24 -9.18 -16.55
C LEU A 75 14.93 -8.42 -17.84
N GLY A 76 15.75 -7.44 -18.25
CA GLY A 76 15.47 -6.58 -19.41
C GLY A 76 14.26 -5.65 -19.19
N LEU A 77 14.12 -5.11 -17.98
CA LEU A 77 13.15 -4.07 -17.64
C LEU A 77 13.80 -2.69 -17.83
N ARG A 78 12.97 -1.69 -18.08
CA ARG A 78 13.39 -0.29 -18.05
C ARG A 78 13.29 0.26 -16.63
N LEU A 79 14.30 1.01 -16.19
CA LEU A 79 14.31 1.66 -14.87
C LEU A 79 14.08 3.18 -15.00
N GLU A 80 12.97 3.68 -14.49
CA GLU A 80 12.64 5.11 -14.45
C GLU A 80 12.88 5.66 -13.05
N ILE A 81 13.83 6.57 -12.89
CA ILE A 81 14.25 7.08 -11.59
C ILE A 81 13.80 8.52 -11.42
N LEU A 82 12.92 8.78 -10.45
CA LEU A 82 12.64 10.13 -9.98
C LEU A 82 13.56 10.47 -8.81
N THR A 83 14.33 11.55 -8.93
CA THR A 83 15.28 12.00 -7.90
C THR A 83 15.25 13.52 -7.79
N ASN A 84 16.02 14.10 -6.87
CA ASN A 84 16.24 15.55 -6.81
C ASN A 84 17.65 15.92 -7.29
N SER A 85 17.90 17.20 -7.53
CA SER A 85 19.19 17.68 -8.07
C SER A 85 20.41 17.28 -7.23
N LYS A 86 20.28 17.18 -5.89
CA LYS A 86 21.40 16.79 -5.01
C LYS A 86 21.68 15.30 -5.06
N SER A 87 20.64 14.50 -5.25
CA SER A 87 20.70 13.04 -5.27
C SER A 87 21.04 12.48 -6.66
N ARG A 88 20.97 13.30 -7.72
CA ARG A 88 21.31 12.89 -9.09
C ARG A 88 22.74 12.35 -9.23
N GLU A 89 23.71 13.03 -8.63
CA GLU A 89 25.13 12.67 -8.75
C GLU A 89 25.38 11.25 -8.22
N ASP A 90 24.70 10.84 -7.14
CA ASP A 90 24.81 9.49 -6.59
C ASP A 90 24.30 8.45 -7.58
N VAL A 91 23.14 8.71 -8.20
CA VAL A 91 22.52 7.80 -9.17
C VAL A 91 23.41 7.66 -10.39
N GLU A 92 23.90 8.77 -10.93
CA GLU A 92 24.79 8.75 -12.10
C GLU A 92 26.11 8.06 -11.80
N GLN A 93 26.72 8.32 -10.64
CA GLN A 93 27.95 7.67 -10.23
C GLN A 93 27.77 6.16 -10.12
N GLU A 94 26.71 5.70 -9.47
CA GLU A 94 26.43 4.27 -9.30
C GLU A 94 26.12 3.59 -10.64
N LEU A 95 25.27 4.18 -11.48
CA LEU A 95 24.88 3.59 -12.77
C LEU A 95 25.97 3.69 -13.85
N TYR A 96 27.04 4.48 -13.64
CA TYR A 96 28.20 4.50 -14.53
C TYR A 96 29.11 3.27 -14.39
N HIS A 97 28.91 2.44 -13.35
CA HIS A 97 29.68 1.21 -13.19
C HIS A 97 29.48 0.26 -14.38
N ASN A 98 30.56 -0.42 -14.80
CA ASN A 98 30.55 -1.31 -15.96
C ASN A 98 29.47 -2.40 -15.90
N GLU A 99 29.05 -2.79 -14.70
CA GLU A 99 28.00 -3.77 -14.50
C GLU A 99 26.61 -3.30 -14.97
N TYR A 100 26.39 -1.99 -15.19
CA TYR A 100 25.10 -1.43 -15.64
C TYR A 100 25.11 -0.87 -17.08
N GLN A 101 26.17 -1.10 -17.88
CA GLN A 101 26.28 -0.53 -19.24
C GLN A 101 25.14 -0.88 -20.21
N GLU A 102 24.45 -2.00 -19.99
CA GLU A 102 23.31 -2.45 -20.81
C GLU A 102 21.95 -2.16 -20.17
N LEU A 103 21.92 -1.51 -19.00
CA LEU A 103 20.68 -1.13 -18.34
C LEU A 103 20.02 0.01 -19.12
N GLU A 104 18.76 -0.19 -19.52
CA GLU A 104 17.93 0.90 -20.01
C GLU A 104 17.35 1.68 -18.82
N TYR A 105 17.77 2.94 -18.65
CA TYR A 105 17.26 3.79 -17.59
C TYR A 105 17.07 5.25 -18.02
N ASN A 106 16.20 5.94 -17.28
CA ASN A 106 15.98 7.38 -17.40
C ASN A 106 15.96 8.03 -16.02
N ILE A 107 16.53 9.23 -15.89
CA ILE A 107 16.56 10.00 -14.64
C ILE A 107 15.75 11.28 -14.83
N THR A 108 14.70 11.43 -14.03
CA THR A 108 13.89 12.66 -13.95
C THR A 108 14.20 13.41 -12.67
N ILE A 109 14.38 14.72 -12.79
CA ILE A 109 14.79 15.57 -11.68
C ILE A 109 13.62 16.40 -11.20
N SER A 110 13.24 16.17 -9.96
CA SER A 110 12.36 17.02 -9.19
C SER A 110 13.11 18.24 -8.63
N GLN A 111 12.41 19.38 -8.57
CA GLN A 111 12.94 20.60 -7.98
C GLN A 111 12.89 20.55 -6.44
N LYS A 112 12.09 19.65 -5.87
CA LYS A 112 12.01 19.41 -4.43
C LYS A 112 12.48 18.01 -4.07
N PRO A 113 12.76 17.73 -2.78
CA PRO A 113 12.89 16.37 -2.30
C PRO A 113 11.69 15.52 -2.72
N VAL A 114 11.95 14.28 -3.12
CA VAL A 114 10.93 13.32 -3.52
C VAL A 114 10.71 12.36 -2.38
N SER A 115 9.47 11.92 -2.15
CA SER A 115 9.24 10.81 -1.23
C SER A 115 9.97 9.58 -1.75
N LYS A 116 10.56 8.79 -0.86
CA LYS A 116 11.19 7.52 -1.22
C LYS A 116 10.19 6.40 -1.49
N TRP A 117 8.91 6.64 -1.18
CA TRP A 117 7.79 5.74 -1.42
C TRP A 117 7.22 6.03 -2.80
N ALA A 118 7.71 5.30 -3.82
CA ALA A 118 7.27 5.51 -5.18
C ALA A 118 5.81 5.10 -5.35
N GLU A 119 5.47 3.95 -4.78
CA GLU A 119 4.17 3.29 -4.90
C GLU A 119 3.00 4.18 -4.52
N ASP A 120 3.10 4.85 -3.37
CA ASP A 120 1.97 5.59 -2.79
C ASP A 120 1.59 6.86 -3.53
N SER A 121 2.47 7.32 -4.41
CA SER A 121 2.39 8.66 -4.99
C SER A 121 1.81 8.68 -6.41
N VAL A 122 1.66 7.51 -7.05
CA VAL A 122 1.34 7.45 -8.47
C VAL A 122 0.76 6.10 -8.91
N GLU A 123 -0.16 6.16 -9.86
CA GLU A 123 -0.67 5.02 -10.63
C GLU A 123 -0.37 5.21 -12.11
N TYR A 124 0.10 4.15 -12.78
CA TYR A 124 0.29 4.12 -14.22
C TYR A 124 -0.93 3.43 -14.85
N LEU A 125 -1.59 4.11 -15.79
CA LEU A 125 -2.84 3.65 -16.39
C LEU A 125 -2.60 2.99 -17.76
N GLU A 126 -3.47 2.05 -18.15
CA GLU A 126 -3.39 1.31 -19.43
C GLU A 126 -3.39 2.22 -20.68
N ASN A 127 -3.94 3.44 -20.56
CA ASN A 127 -3.97 4.42 -21.64
C ASN A 127 -2.68 5.28 -21.72
N GLY A 128 -1.66 4.97 -20.92
CA GLY A 128 -0.38 5.69 -20.86
C GLY A 128 -0.39 6.95 -19.99
N LYS A 129 -1.52 7.29 -19.37
CA LYS A 129 -1.60 8.39 -18.41
C LYS A 129 -0.98 8.01 -17.07
N VAL A 130 -0.60 9.04 -16.34
CA VAL A 130 -0.15 8.96 -14.95
C VAL A 130 -1.25 9.53 -14.07
N ALA A 131 -1.85 8.72 -13.20
CA ALA A 131 -2.81 9.21 -12.23
C ALA A 131 -2.12 9.48 -10.90
N VAL A 132 -2.33 10.68 -10.34
CA VAL A 132 -1.85 11.05 -9.01
C VAL A 132 -3.03 11.22 -8.07
N LEU A 133 -2.79 11.05 -6.77
CA LEU A 133 -3.79 11.35 -5.76
C LEU A 133 -4.05 12.86 -5.72
N LYS A 134 -5.32 13.29 -5.62
CA LYS A 134 -5.63 14.71 -5.34
C LYS A 134 -5.11 15.07 -3.93
N GLN A 135 -4.68 16.32 -3.71
CA GLN A 135 -4.40 16.78 -2.36
C GLN A 135 -5.70 16.89 -1.53
N PHE A 136 -5.70 16.29 -0.34
CA PHE A 136 -6.77 16.41 0.65
C PHE A 136 -6.28 17.20 1.87
N ASN A 137 -7.21 17.67 2.71
CA ASN A 137 -6.89 18.30 3.98
C ASN A 137 -6.47 17.23 5.01
N ASP A 138 -5.26 17.34 5.56
CA ASP A 138 -4.68 16.36 6.50
C ASP A 138 -5.51 16.18 7.78
N GLU A 139 -6.01 17.26 8.38
CA GLU A 139 -6.80 17.19 9.61
C GLU A 139 -8.13 16.46 9.38
N LEU A 140 -8.78 16.73 8.24
CA LEU A 140 -10.01 16.04 7.85
C LEU A 140 -9.76 14.57 7.55
N LEU A 141 -8.67 14.23 6.85
CA LEU A 141 -8.27 12.84 6.60
C LEU A 141 -8.05 12.09 7.91
N GLN A 142 -7.22 12.65 8.79
CA GLN A 142 -6.90 12.02 10.07
C GLN A 142 -8.16 11.80 10.91
N LYS A 143 -9.00 12.84 11.03
CA LYS A 143 -10.27 12.74 11.76
C LYS A 143 -11.19 11.66 11.18
N ALA A 144 -11.43 11.69 9.86
CA ALA A 144 -12.35 10.76 9.21
C ALA A 144 -11.86 9.31 9.30
N MET A 145 -10.57 9.06 9.10
CA MET A 145 -9.99 7.72 9.19
C MET A 145 -10.05 7.18 10.63
N THR A 146 -9.70 8.02 11.63
CA THR A 146 -9.80 7.67 13.05
C THR A 146 -11.24 7.36 13.47
N GLU A 147 -12.21 8.17 13.05
CA GLU A 147 -13.64 7.92 13.33
C GLU A 147 -14.13 6.63 12.66
N GLY A 148 -13.72 6.39 11.41
CA GLY A 148 -14.01 5.16 10.69
C GLY A 148 -13.49 3.91 11.42
N ARG A 149 -12.22 3.93 11.84
CA ARG A 149 -11.62 2.84 12.62
C ARG A 149 -12.29 2.66 13.98
N ARG A 150 -12.58 3.75 14.69
CA ARG A 150 -13.29 3.71 15.97
C ARG A 150 -14.60 2.94 15.85
N HIS A 151 -15.38 3.20 14.80
CA HIS A 151 -16.64 2.49 14.58
C HIS A 151 -16.45 1.00 14.33
N ARG A 152 -15.47 0.61 13.51
CA ARG A 152 -15.25 -0.80 13.12
C ARG A 152 -14.50 -1.62 14.18
N TRP A 153 -13.61 -0.98 14.94
CA TRP A 153 -12.79 -1.65 15.96
C TRP A 153 -13.44 -1.65 17.34
N GLN A 154 -14.53 -0.89 17.53
CA GLN A 154 -15.33 -0.96 18.76
C GLN A 154 -15.84 -2.39 18.96
N GLY A 155 -15.56 -2.97 20.13
CA GLY A 155 -15.93 -4.35 20.46
C GLY A 155 -14.85 -5.39 20.16
N LYS A 156 -13.82 -5.05 19.37
CA LYS A 156 -12.61 -5.87 19.18
C LYS A 156 -11.61 -5.68 20.31
N LEU A 157 -11.52 -4.43 20.77
CA LEU A 157 -10.65 -3.98 21.85
C LEU A 157 -11.45 -3.55 23.08
N THR A 158 -10.79 -3.53 24.24
CA THR A 158 -11.27 -2.77 25.40
C THR A 158 -11.28 -1.27 25.05
N GLN A 159 -12.11 -0.47 25.74
CA GLN A 159 -12.16 0.97 25.46
C GLN A 159 -10.79 1.64 25.59
N GLU A 160 -10.03 1.28 26.63
CA GLU A 160 -8.67 1.82 26.86
C GLU A 160 -7.72 1.50 25.70
N ASN A 161 -7.66 0.22 25.29
CA ASN A 161 -6.82 -0.19 24.16
C ASN A 161 -7.29 0.41 22.83
N LEU A 162 -8.60 0.64 22.67
CA LEU A 162 -9.14 1.29 21.48
C LEU A 162 -8.69 2.74 21.38
N GLU A 163 -8.81 3.53 22.45
CA GLU A 163 -8.31 4.91 22.44
C GLU A 163 -6.80 4.95 22.20
N GLU A 164 -6.03 4.08 22.88
CA GLU A 164 -4.60 3.99 22.66
C GLU A 164 -4.26 3.62 21.21
N ALA A 165 -4.97 2.67 20.61
CA ALA A 165 -4.74 2.28 19.21
C ALA A 165 -5.05 3.38 18.20
N LEU A 166 -5.96 4.29 18.55
CA LEU A 166 -6.37 5.42 17.70
C LEU A 166 -5.49 6.66 17.91
N GLU A 167 -4.89 6.84 19.09
CA GLU A 167 -3.99 7.97 19.41
C GLU A 167 -2.51 7.64 19.15
N GLU A 168 -2.05 6.46 19.55
CA GLU A 168 -0.66 6.00 19.47
C GLU A 168 -0.46 5.05 18.28
N ASP A 169 -0.80 5.54 17.09
CA ASP A 169 -0.76 4.79 15.82
C ASP A 169 0.60 4.11 15.55
N HIS A 170 1.67 4.59 16.19
CA HIS A 170 3.02 4.09 16.06
C HIS A 170 3.33 2.81 16.83
N LEU A 171 2.55 2.51 17.87
CA LEU A 171 2.62 1.25 18.62
C LEU A 171 1.65 0.19 18.07
N TRP A 172 0.63 0.65 17.33
CA TRP A 172 -0.45 -0.14 16.76
C TRP A 172 -0.36 -0.17 15.22
N ILE A 173 -1.50 0.02 14.55
CA ILE A 173 -1.63 0.04 13.10
C ILE A 173 -1.68 1.52 12.68
N PRO A 174 -0.68 2.03 11.94
CA PRO A 174 -0.63 3.42 11.53
C PRO A 174 -1.82 3.84 10.67
N LEU A 175 -2.11 5.13 10.61
CA LEU A 175 -3.00 5.67 9.57
C LEU A 175 -2.25 5.72 8.24
N GLY A 176 -2.89 5.27 7.16
CA GLY A 176 -2.34 5.36 5.80
C GLY A 176 -2.57 6.75 5.22
N ILE A 177 -1.99 7.80 5.84
CA ILE A 177 -2.10 9.23 5.45
C ILE A 177 -0.77 9.92 5.12
N ARG A 178 0.32 9.15 5.08
CA ARG A 178 1.68 9.68 5.08
C ARG A 178 2.06 10.39 3.79
N VAL A 179 1.43 10.03 2.68
CA VAL A 179 1.81 10.56 1.37
C VAL A 179 1.09 11.86 1.06
N ASN A 180 -0.16 12.00 1.51
CA ASN A 180 -0.85 13.29 1.49
C ASN A 180 -0.10 14.33 2.33
N ALA A 181 0.37 13.94 3.51
CA ALA A 181 1.17 14.79 4.40
C ALA A 181 2.55 15.17 3.82
N SER A 182 3.03 14.44 2.80
CA SER A 182 4.31 14.71 2.16
C SER A 182 4.21 15.70 0.97
N GLU A 183 3.01 16.20 0.65
CA GLU A 183 2.72 17.15 -0.45
C GLU A 183 3.36 16.75 -1.81
N THR A 184 3.45 15.43 -2.07
CA THR A 184 4.22 14.91 -3.21
C THR A 184 3.51 15.04 -4.55
N VAL A 185 2.19 15.27 -4.53
CA VAL A 185 1.31 15.35 -5.70
C VAL A 185 1.86 16.32 -6.75
N ALA A 186 2.10 17.58 -6.35
CA ALA A 186 2.54 18.61 -7.27
C ALA A 186 3.93 18.35 -7.88
N GLU A 187 4.79 17.57 -7.20
CA GLU A 187 6.09 17.16 -7.77
C GLU A 187 5.92 15.99 -8.73
N ARG A 188 5.00 15.05 -8.46
CA ARG A 188 4.66 13.96 -9.39
C ARG A 188 4.02 14.45 -10.66
N GLU A 189 3.07 15.37 -10.57
CA GLU A 189 2.47 16.01 -11.74
C GLU A 189 3.54 16.65 -12.63
N ARG A 190 4.44 17.44 -12.03
CA ARG A 190 5.55 18.09 -12.76
C ARG A 190 6.52 17.09 -13.35
N ALA A 191 6.86 16.02 -12.62
CA ALA A 191 7.73 14.97 -13.13
C ALA A 191 7.13 14.28 -14.36
N ALA A 192 5.86 13.88 -14.28
CA ALA A 192 5.15 13.26 -15.40
C ALA A 192 5.04 14.22 -16.60
N GLN A 193 4.70 15.49 -16.37
CA GLN A 193 4.65 16.52 -17.41
C GLN A 193 6.01 16.73 -18.08
N ASN A 194 7.11 16.72 -17.32
CA ASN A 194 8.47 16.85 -17.85
C ASN A 194 8.87 15.65 -18.73
N GLN A 195 8.28 14.47 -18.48
CA GLN A 195 8.41 13.28 -19.33
C GLN A 195 7.45 13.31 -20.53
N GLY A 196 6.63 14.36 -20.69
CA GLY A 196 5.63 14.45 -21.75
C GLY A 196 4.42 13.53 -21.53
N GLN A 197 4.21 13.04 -20.30
CA GLN A 197 3.06 12.22 -19.96
C GLN A 197 1.85 13.08 -19.62
N GLU A 198 0.67 12.61 -20.02
CA GLU A 198 -0.59 13.19 -19.57
C GLU A 198 -0.86 12.79 -18.12
N VAL A 199 -1.25 13.78 -17.30
CA VAL A 199 -1.54 13.59 -15.89
C VAL A 199 -3.05 13.58 -15.66
N ALA A 200 -3.50 12.68 -14.79
CA ALA A 200 -4.87 12.54 -14.33
C ALA A 200 -4.91 12.49 -12.79
N HIS A 201 -6.11 12.58 -12.21
CA HIS A 201 -6.29 12.65 -10.76
C HIS A 201 -7.29 11.60 -10.28
N ILE A 202 -6.89 10.83 -9.27
CA ILE A 202 -7.77 9.93 -8.56
C ILE A 202 -8.66 10.79 -7.65
N ARG A 203 -9.98 10.71 -7.82
CA ARG A 203 -10.93 11.56 -7.08
C ARG A 203 -11.21 11.06 -5.67
N ALA A 204 -11.15 9.75 -5.46
CA ALA A 204 -11.24 9.15 -4.13
C ALA A 204 -9.89 9.24 -3.39
N TYR A 205 -9.94 9.33 -2.06
CA TYR A 205 -8.72 9.27 -1.27
C TYR A 205 -8.20 7.83 -1.20
N ILE A 206 -7.14 7.53 -1.94
CA ILE A 206 -6.57 6.18 -2.06
C ILE A 206 -5.04 6.30 -2.25
N GLU A 207 -4.26 5.99 -1.21
CA GLU A 207 -2.81 5.80 -1.35
C GLU A 207 -2.50 4.45 -2.02
N GLY A 208 -1.38 4.38 -2.74
CA GLY A 208 -0.99 3.22 -3.57
C GLY A 208 -1.10 1.86 -2.87
N GLY A 209 -0.54 1.71 -1.66
CA GLY A 209 -0.61 0.45 -0.90
C GLY A 209 -2.02 0.06 -0.43
N ASN A 210 -2.97 1.00 -0.45
CA ASN A 210 -4.38 0.76 -0.16
C ASN A 210 -5.22 0.41 -1.38
N MET A 211 -4.60 0.28 -2.56
CA MET A 211 -5.24 -0.18 -3.79
C MET A 211 -4.49 -1.33 -4.42
N ILE A 212 -5.18 -2.44 -4.62
CA ILE A 212 -4.63 -3.59 -5.34
C ILE A 212 -5.53 -3.93 -6.51
N THR A 213 -5.01 -3.75 -7.72
CA THR A 213 -5.71 -4.08 -8.95
C THR A 213 -5.34 -5.48 -9.40
N GLY A 214 -6.33 -6.31 -9.65
CA GLY A 214 -6.16 -7.71 -10.03
C GLY A 214 -7.30 -8.21 -10.89
N GLU A 215 -7.62 -9.49 -10.75
CA GLU A 215 -8.70 -10.13 -11.49
C GLU A 215 -9.45 -11.16 -10.63
N ASP A 216 -10.74 -11.33 -10.92
CA ASP A 216 -11.56 -12.39 -10.33
C ASP A 216 -11.24 -13.77 -10.95
N ALA A 217 -11.97 -14.81 -10.51
CA ALA A 217 -11.80 -16.17 -11.00
C ALA A 217 -12.14 -16.35 -12.50
N THR A 218 -12.81 -15.39 -13.12
CA THR A 218 -13.14 -15.35 -14.54
C THR A 218 -12.13 -14.55 -15.37
N GLY A 219 -11.16 -13.90 -14.72
CA GLY A 219 -10.20 -13.00 -15.34
C GLY A 219 -10.71 -11.57 -15.53
N LYS A 220 -11.91 -11.24 -15.03
CA LYS A 220 -12.47 -9.88 -15.08
C LYS A 220 -11.70 -8.98 -14.10
N PRO A 221 -11.34 -7.74 -14.48
CA PRO A 221 -10.62 -6.84 -13.58
C PRO A 221 -11.45 -6.51 -12.34
N VAL A 222 -10.79 -6.51 -11.18
CA VAL A 222 -11.33 -6.03 -9.91
C VAL A 222 -10.29 -5.15 -9.22
N ILE A 223 -10.76 -4.24 -8.37
CA ILE A 223 -9.90 -3.38 -7.55
C ILE A 223 -10.28 -3.59 -6.09
N MET A 224 -9.31 -4.01 -5.29
CA MET A 224 -9.43 -4.14 -3.84
C MET A 224 -8.97 -2.84 -3.20
N ILE A 225 -9.85 -2.25 -2.37
CA ILE A 225 -9.61 -0.95 -1.71
C ILE A 225 -9.82 -1.11 -0.22
N GLY A 226 -8.91 -0.55 0.58
CA GLY A 226 -9.03 -0.55 2.04
C GLY A 226 -10.29 0.17 2.52
N LYS A 227 -11.01 -0.42 3.49
CA LYS A 227 -12.20 0.20 4.09
C LYS A 227 -11.93 1.59 4.69
N ASP A 228 -10.71 1.85 5.15
CA ASP A 228 -10.27 3.18 5.59
C ASP A 228 -10.36 4.22 4.46
N ALA A 229 -9.87 3.89 3.25
CA ALA A 229 -9.93 4.78 2.10
C ALA A 229 -11.38 5.08 1.68
N ILE A 230 -12.25 4.04 1.68
CA ILE A 230 -13.67 4.17 1.35
C ILE A 230 -14.39 5.07 2.37
N ALA A 231 -14.30 4.74 3.67
CA ALA A 231 -14.98 5.49 4.73
C ALA A 231 -14.47 6.93 4.84
N THR A 232 -13.17 7.14 4.65
CA THR A 232 -12.56 8.49 4.66
C THR A 232 -13.07 9.32 3.50
N THR A 233 -13.09 8.76 2.29
CA THR A 233 -13.63 9.44 1.09
C THR A 233 -15.12 9.74 1.26
N ALA A 234 -15.90 8.78 1.78
CA ALA A 234 -17.32 8.93 2.06
C ALA A 234 -17.58 10.08 3.05
N SER A 235 -16.79 10.15 4.13
CA SER A 235 -16.89 11.21 5.14
C SER A 235 -16.54 12.59 4.58
N ILE A 236 -15.42 12.71 3.83
CA ILE A 236 -14.96 13.99 3.26
C ILE A 236 -15.97 14.56 2.25
N TYR A 237 -16.49 13.72 1.36
CA TYR A 237 -17.49 14.13 0.38
C TYR A 237 -18.93 14.09 0.92
N GLN A 238 -19.14 13.55 2.12
CA GLN A 238 -20.44 13.31 2.75
C GLN A 238 -21.41 12.54 1.85
N ILE A 239 -20.91 11.45 1.30
CA ILE A 239 -21.62 10.48 0.46
C ILE A 239 -21.56 9.10 1.13
N ASN A 240 -22.29 8.12 0.60
CA ASN A 240 -22.20 6.74 1.09
C ASN A 240 -21.12 5.95 0.35
N ASP A 241 -20.74 4.79 0.89
CA ASP A 241 -19.73 3.90 0.33
C ASP A 241 -20.02 3.48 -1.11
N ASN A 242 -21.29 3.25 -1.49
CA ASN A 242 -21.64 2.87 -2.86
C ASN A 242 -21.41 4.01 -3.87
N ASP A 243 -21.57 5.27 -3.44
CA ASP A 243 -21.23 6.42 -4.26
C ASP A 243 -19.70 6.56 -4.41
N VAL A 244 -18.92 6.29 -3.36
CA VAL A 244 -17.45 6.19 -3.46
C VAL A 244 -17.02 5.11 -4.45
N LYS A 245 -17.62 3.91 -4.36
CA LYS A 245 -17.35 2.82 -5.30
C LYS A 245 -17.69 3.21 -6.75
N ARG A 246 -18.75 4.02 -6.95
CA ARG A 246 -19.10 4.54 -8.28
C ARG A 246 -18.06 5.51 -8.82
N ILE A 247 -17.55 6.41 -7.98
CA ILE A 247 -16.43 7.31 -8.33
C ILE A 247 -15.22 6.50 -8.81
N ILE A 248 -14.85 5.45 -8.07
CA ILE A 248 -13.74 4.55 -8.41
C ILE A 248 -14.01 3.82 -9.73
N CYS A 249 -15.24 3.37 -9.98
CA CYS A 249 -15.60 2.74 -11.26
C CYS A 249 -15.46 3.69 -12.44
N GLU A 250 -15.91 4.94 -12.29
CA GLU A 250 -15.76 5.98 -13.30
C GLU A 250 -14.29 6.31 -13.56
N ASP A 251 -13.48 6.41 -12.50
CA ASP A 251 -12.05 6.71 -12.59
C ASP A 251 -11.29 5.60 -13.32
N PHE A 252 -11.61 4.32 -13.08
CA PHE A 252 -10.83 3.21 -13.61
C PHE A 252 -11.55 2.35 -14.66
N GLY A 253 -12.71 2.80 -15.15
CA GLY A 253 -13.45 2.11 -16.22
C GLY A 253 -14.01 0.75 -15.81
N LEU A 254 -14.34 0.56 -14.54
CA LEU A 254 -15.01 -0.65 -14.08
C LEU A 254 -16.49 -0.61 -14.48
N ALA A 255 -17.05 -1.76 -14.86
CA ALA A 255 -18.42 -1.84 -15.36
C ALA A 255 -19.46 -1.77 -14.24
N THR A 256 -19.15 -2.28 -13.04
CA THR A 256 -20.08 -2.30 -11.90
C THR A 256 -19.35 -2.09 -10.58
N ILE A 257 -20.06 -1.56 -9.57
CA ILE A 257 -19.49 -1.29 -8.24
C ILE A 257 -19.04 -2.55 -7.51
N GLU A 258 -19.57 -3.73 -7.85
CA GLU A 258 -19.13 -5.02 -7.30
C GLU A 258 -17.70 -5.37 -7.69
N GLN A 259 -17.16 -4.75 -8.75
CA GLN A 259 -15.74 -4.87 -9.10
C GLN A 259 -14.82 -4.04 -8.19
N VAL A 260 -15.38 -3.17 -7.35
CA VAL A 260 -14.66 -2.50 -6.26
C VAL A 260 -14.92 -3.29 -4.99
N ILE A 261 -13.92 -4.02 -4.53
CA ILE A 261 -14.01 -4.88 -3.34
C ILE A 261 -13.46 -4.08 -2.16
N CYS A 262 -14.31 -3.79 -1.17
CA CYS A 262 -13.91 -3.06 0.03
C CYS A 262 -13.39 -4.07 1.07
N VAL A 263 -12.11 -3.99 1.42
CA VAL A 263 -11.43 -4.97 2.28
C VAL A 263 -10.98 -4.28 3.56
N GLU A 264 -11.23 -4.89 4.73
CA GLU A 264 -10.60 -4.43 5.97
C GLU A 264 -9.08 -4.54 5.88
N GLN A 265 -8.34 -3.61 6.49
CA GLN A 265 -6.89 -3.66 6.44
C GLN A 265 -6.38 -4.82 7.33
N PRO A 266 -5.64 -5.80 6.79
CA PRO A 266 -5.30 -7.04 7.51
C PRO A 266 -4.16 -6.84 8.53
N GLY A 267 -4.42 -6.04 9.57
CA GLY A 267 -3.45 -5.76 10.64
C GLY A 267 -2.27 -4.87 10.25
N GLN A 268 -2.32 -4.26 9.07
CA GLN A 268 -1.30 -3.37 8.51
C GLN A 268 -1.95 -2.05 8.06
N PHE A 269 -1.18 -1.00 7.84
CA PHE A 269 -1.74 0.31 7.45
C PHE A 269 -2.08 0.42 5.96
N HIS A 270 -1.59 -0.51 5.15
CA HIS A 270 -1.86 -0.68 3.71
C HIS A 270 -2.25 -2.14 3.43
N LEU A 271 -3.05 -2.37 2.38
CA LEU A 271 -3.49 -3.72 2.01
C LEU A 271 -2.31 -4.59 1.57
N ASP A 272 -1.43 -4.06 0.73
CA ASP A 272 -0.34 -4.83 0.12
C ASP A 272 0.77 -5.23 1.10
N MET A 273 0.68 -4.77 2.35
CA MET A 273 1.54 -5.17 3.46
C MET A 273 1.04 -6.45 4.16
N GLY A 274 -0.20 -6.87 3.94
CA GLY A 274 -0.77 -8.07 4.58
C GLY A 274 -1.58 -8.98 3.65
N MET A 275 -1.63 -8.67 2.35
CA MET A 275 -2.20 -9.56 1.33
C MET A 275 -1.50 -9.46 -0.03
N LEU A 276 -1.54 -10.57 -0.79
CA LEU A 276 -0.92 -10.71 -2.10
C LEU A 276 -1.91 -11.34 -3.09
N CYS A 277 -2.13 -10.66 -4.22
CA CYS A 277 -2.95 -11.20 -5.32
C CYS A 277 -2.09 -12.04 -6.25
N ILE A 278 -2.31 -13.35 -6.28
CA ILE A 278 -1.53 -14.27 -7.13
C ILE A 278 -2.25 -14.59 -8.47
N GLY A 279 -3.36 -13.90 -8.74
CA GLY A 279 -4.15 -13.99 -9.98
C GLY A 279 -5.28 -15.02 -9.92
N ASN A 280 -6.11 -15.04 -10.98
CA ASN A 280 -7.27 -15.93 -11.11
C ASN A 280 -8.25 -15.89 -9.90
N GLY A 281 -8.48 -14.71 -9.33
CA GLY A 281 -9.35 -14.55 -8.16
C GLY A 281 -8.81 -15.22 -6.89
N ILE A 282 -7.49 -15.38 -6.76
CA ILE A 282 -6.85 -15.93 -5.57
C ILE A 282 -6.03 -14.84 -4.86
N VAL A 283 -6.27 -14.71 -3.56
CA VAL A 283 -5.56 -13.79 -2.68
C VAL A 283 -4.97 -14.57 -1.50
N ILE A 284 -3.70 -14.32 -1.21
CA ILE A 284 -3.06 -14.76 0.03
C ILE A 284 -3.28 -13.66 1.06
N VAL A 285 -3.76 -14.01 2.26
CA VAL A 285 -3.89 -13.10 3.40
C VAL A 285 -2.99 -13.60 4.52
N ASN A 286 -2.36 -12.67 5.25
CA ASN A 286 -1.54 -13.01 6.41
C ASN A 286 -2.31 -13.83 7.45
N ASP A 287 -1.58 -14.68 8.17
CA ASP A 287 -2.12 -15.54 9.22
C ASP A 287 -1.30 -15.40 10.50
N SER A 288 -1.77 -14.54 11.41
CA SER A 288 -1.15 -14.29 12.72
C SER A 288 -1.62 -15.24 13.83
N SER A 289 -2.37 -16.31 13.51
CA SER A 289 -3.00 -17.18 14.52
C SER A 289 -1.99 -17.83 15.50
N GLU A 290 -0.86 -18.32 15.00
CA GLU A 290 0.20 -18.88 15.84
C GLU A 290 0.84 -17.82 16.75
N GLU A 291 1.12 -16.63 16.23
CA GLU A 291 1.72 -15.54 17.03
C GLU A 291 0.75 -15.04 18.11
N LEU A 292 -0.54 -14.95 17.80
CA LEU A 292 -1.56 -14.63 18.78
C LEU A 292 -1.60 -15.68 19.90
N LYS A 293 -1.54 -16.96 19.54
CA LYS A 293 -1.52 -18.04 20.53
C LYS A 293 -0.30 -17.92 21.45
N ASP A 294 0.89 -17.74 20.88
CA ASP A 294 2.13 -17.57 21.64
C ASP A 294 2.07 -16.35 22.57
N ALA A 295 1.47 -15.25 22.10
CA ALA A 295 1.30 -14.04 22.91
C ALA A 295 0.34 -14.25 24.09
N ILE A 296 -0.76 -14.99 23.90
CA ILE A 296 -1.69 -15.34 24.98
C ILE A 296 -1.00 -16.23 26.01
N GLU A 297 -0.25 -17.26 25.58
CA GLU A 297 0.52 -18.12 26.50
C GLU A 297 1.56 -17.29 27.29
N MET A 298 2.19 -16.30 26.64
CA MET A 298 3.13 -15.40 27.32
C MET A 298 2.46 -14.53 28.40
N VAL A 299 1.23 -14.07 28.18
CA VAL A 299 0.45 -13.34 29.20
C VAL A 299 0.16 -14.23 30.41
N GLU A 300 -0.17 -15.50 30.19
CA GLU A 300 -0.43 -16.45 31.28
C GLU A 300 0.85 -16.74 32.11
N MET A 301 1.99 -16.86 31.44
CA MET A 301 3.28 -17.11 32.10
C MET A 301 3.83 -15.87 32.83
N VAL A 302 3.70 -14.69 32.22
CA VAL A 302 4.26 -13.43 32.71
C VAL A 302 3.22 -12.33 32.54
N PRO A 303 2.22 -12.23 33.43
CA PRO A 303 1.17 -11.22 33.32
C PRO A 303 1.74 -9.85 33.67
N CYS A 304 1.94 -9.01 32.65
CA CYS A 304 2.32 -7.63 32.81
C CYS A 304 1.78 -6.79 31.66
N LEU A 305 1.79 -5.47 31.84
CA LEU A 305 1.24 -4.54 30.84
C LEU A 305 1.82 -4.75 29.44
N THR A 306 3.11 -5.10 29.33
CA THR A 306 3.77 -5.32 28.03
C THR A 306 3.25 -6.56 27.31
N THR A 307 3.11 -7.69 28.02
CA THR A 307 2.61 -8.95 27.41
C THR A 307 1.13 -8.82 27.08
N GLU A 308 0.36 -8.18 27.95
CA GLU A 308 -1.07 -7.92 27.73
C GLU A 308 -1.31 -7.01 26.51
N LYS A 309 -0.53 -5.93 26.36
CA LYS A 309 -0.60 -5.05 25.18
C LYS A 309 -0.20 -5.76 23.90
N MET A 310 0.86 -6.57 23.94
CA MET A 310 1.29 -7.36 22.78
C MET A 310 0.19 -8.34 22.33
N ALA A 311 -0.42 -9.06 23.27
CA ALA A 311 -1.52 -9.97 22.99
C ALA A 311 -2.76 -9.22 22.47
N ALA A 312 -3.10 -8.07 23.04
CA ALA A 312 -4.22 -7.24 22.54
C ALA A 312 -4.00 -6.74 21.11
N ARG A 313 -2.77 -6.32 20.78
CA ARG A 313 -2.41 -5.92 19.42
C ARG A 313 -2.49 -7.08 18.43
N LEU A 314 -1.91 -8.24 18.76
CA LEU A 314 -1.98 -9.42 17.90
C LEU A 314 -3.42 -9.94 17.75
N LYS A 315 -4.24 -9.81 18.80
CA LYS A 315 -5.65 -10.14 18.74
C LYS A 315 -6.38 -9.24 17.74
N LEU A 316 -6.16 -7.92 17.81
CA LEU A 316 -6.72 -7.00 16.83
C LEU A 316 -6.26 -7.36 15.41
N GLN A 317 -4.95 -7.56 15.20
CA GLN A 317 -4.40 -7.94 13.89
C GLN A 317 -5.09 -9.19 13.35
N PHE A 318 -5.18 -10.27 14.13
CA PHE A 318 -5.85 -11.50 13.73
C PHE A 318 -7.32 -11.28 13.38
N GLU A 319 -8.07 -10.53 14.20
CA GLU A 319 -9.48 -10.23 13.92
C GLU A 319 -9.68 -9.42 12.64
N LEU A 320 -8.75 -8.50 12.33
CA LEU A 320 -8.80 -7.73 11.07
C LEU A 320 -8.39 -8.60 9.86
N GLU A 321 -7.45 -9.52 10.03
CA GLU A 321 -7.09 -10.51 9.00
C GLU A 321 -8.29 -11.43 8.68
N GLU A 322 -9.09 -11.82 9.68
CA GLU A 322 -10.32 -12.60 9.49
C GLU A 322 -11.40 -11.79 8.76
N GLU A 323 -11.56 -10.51 9.08
CA GLU A 323 -12.49 -9.63 8.37
C GLU A 323 -12.08 -9.41 6.91
N ALA A 324 -10.79 -9.19 6.66
CA ALA A 324 -10.26 -9.07 5.31
C ALA A 324 -10.53 -10.35 4.49
N ALA A 325 -10.30 -11.53 5.08
CA ALA A 325 -10.59 -12.81 4.43
C ALA A 325 -12.08 -12.94 4.11
N LYS A 326 -12.95 -12.62 5.07
CA LYS A 326 -14.41 -12.65 4.88
C LYS A 326 -14.87 -11.70 3.77
N ASP A 327 -14.38 -10.45 3.77
CA ASP A 327 -14.73 -9.46 2.74
C ASP A 327 -14.37 -9.96 1.33
N LEU A 328 -13.20 -10.60 1.18
CA LEU A 328 -12.75 -11.18 -0.08
C LEU A 328 -13.61 -12.38 -0.50
N GLU A 329 -13.90 -13.30 0.44
CA GLU A 329 -14.74 -14.48 0.17
C GLU A 329 -16.18 -14.11 -0.21
N GLU A 330 -16.77 -13.11 0.45
CA GLU A 330 -18.08 -12.56 0.11
C GLU A 330 -18.11 -11.95 -1.31
N ALA A 331 -16.97 -11.42 -1.77
CA ALA A 331 -16.79 -10.94 -3.14
C ALA A 331 -16.46 -12.05 -4.15
N GLY A 332 -16.42 -13.32 -3.73
CA GLY A 332 -16.12 -14.47 -4.58
C GLY A 332 -14.63 -14.68 -4.87
N ILE A 333 -13.75 -14.04 -4.10
CA ILE A 333 -12.31 -14.25 -4.17
C ILE A 333 -11.94 -15.43 -3.27
N LYS A 334 -11.10 -16.33 -3.79
CA LYS A 334 -10.56 -17.44 -3.01
C LYS A 334 -9.43 -16.92 -2.11
N VAL A 335 -9.55 -17.16 -0.81
CA VAL A 335 -8.51 -16.81 0.17
C VAL A 335 -7.64 -18.01 0.51
N ILE A 336 -6.33 -17.77 0.62
CA ILE A 336 -5.35 -18.70 1.19
C ILE A 336 -4.67 -18.00 2.38
N ARG A 337 -4.61 -18.67 3.53
CA ARG A 337 -3.97 -18.15 4.74
C ARG A 337 -2.52 -18.62 4.83
N ARG A 338 -1.56 -17.69 4.97
CA ARG A 338 -0.12 -17.97 5.15
C ARG A 338 0.55 -16.87 5.95
N LYS A 339 1.48 -17.24 6.83
CA LYS A 339 2.34 -16.30 7.53
C LYS A 339 3.52 -15.87 6.64
N LEU A 340 3.37 -14.74 5.95
CA LEU A 340 4.38 -14.21 5.01
C LEU A 340 4.89 -12.82 5.36
N GLU A 341 4.45 -12.27 6.49
CA GLU A 341 5.11 -11.13 7.12
C GLU A 341 5.48 -11.47 8.56
N LYS A 342 6.57 -10.87 9.04
CA LYS A 342 6.91 -10.86 10.44
C LYS A 342 7.56 -9.55 10.81
N TYR A 343 6.73 -8.55 11.09
CA TYR A 343 7.15 -7.25 11.61
C TYR A 343 8.42 -6.71 10.89
N MET A 344 9.47 -6.35 11.63
CA MET A 344 10.73 -5.82 11.08
C MET A 344 11.67 -6.86 10.45
N MET A 345 11.27 -8.14 10.35
CA MET A 345 12.15 -9.21 9.87
C MET A 345 11.99 -9.44 8.36
N TYR A 346 10.75 -9.61 7.89
CA TYR A 346 10.42 -9.81 6.49
C TYR A 346 8.95 -9.43 6.24
N ASN A 347 8.64 -9.08 4.99
CA ASN A 347 7.28 -8.92 4.50
C ASN A 347 7.27 -9.29 3.01
N PHE A 348 6.82 -10.49 2.68
CA PHE A 348 6.80 -10.97 1.30
C PHE A 348 5.52 -10.58 0.55
N PHE A 349 4.53 -9.94 1.21
CA PHE A 349 3.35 -9.40 0.53
C PHE A 349 3.68 -8.12 -0.25
N ASN A 350 4.56 -7.28 0.31
CA ASN A 350 4.93 -5.98 -0.27
C ASN A 350 6.06 -6.14 -1.32
N GLY A 351 5.68 -6.69 -2.47
CA GLY A 351 6.52 -6.87 -3.65
C GLY A 351 5.80 -6.53 -4.94
N GLU A 352 6.47 -6.75 -6.07
CA GLU A 352 5.98 -6.38 -7.40
C GLU A 352 6.14 -7.55 -8.39
N PHE A 353 5.08 -7.81 -9.17
CA PHE A 353 5.17 -8.77 -10.27
C PHE A 353 5.76 -8.09 -11.51
N VAL A 354 6.74 -8.72 -12.14
CA VAL A 354 7.37 -8.20 -13.36
C VAL A 354 7.47 -9.25 -14.44
N ASN A 355 7.51 -8.82 -15.70
CA ASN A 355 7.65 -9.72 -16.84
C ASN A 355 9.04 -9.57 -17.48
N GLY A 356 9.85 -10.63 -17.40
CA GLY A 356 11.19 -10.64 -17.96
C GLY A 356 11.20 -10.58 -19.49
N LYS A 357 12.37 -10.35 -20.06
CA LYS A 357 12.64 -10.36 -21.51
C LYS A 357 12.47 -11.75 -22.14
N ASP A 358 12.47 -12.80 -21.33
CA ASP A 358 12.15 -14.16 -21.74
C ASP A 358 10.63 -14.45 -21.76
N GLY A 359 9.80 -13.46 -21.39
CA GLY A 359 8.34 -13.57 -21.34
C GLY A 359 7.80 -14.21 -20.06
N GLU A 360 8.67 -14.62 -19.14
CA GLU A 360 8.31 -15.26 -17.88
C GLU A 360 8.00 -14.24 -16.79
N ASN A 361 7.19 -14.63 -15.81
CA ASN A 361 6.85 -13.77 -14.67
C ASN A 361 7.82 -13.99 -13.51
N TYR A 362 8.16 -12.90 -12.84
CA TYR A 362 9.03 -12.85 -11.67
C TYR A 362 8.33 -12.06 -10.58
N TYR A 363 8.72 -12.30 -9.32
CA TYR A 363 8.26 -11.53 -8.18
C TYR A 363 9.45 -10.91 -7.45
N ILE A 364 9.46 -9.59 -7.34
CA ILE A 364 10.52 -8.83 -6.67
C ILE A 364 10.00 -8.47 -5.28
N THR A 365 10.69 -8.86 -4.21
CA THR A 365 10.21 -8.63 -2.83
C THR A 365 11.35 -8.41 -1.84
N ASN A 366 10.98 -8.19 -0.58
CA ASN A 366 11.90 -7.96 0.52
C ASN A 366 12.74 -9.19 0.84
N GLY A 367 14.01 -8.99 1.16
CA GLY A 367 14.86 -10.04 1.72
C GLY A 367 14.46 -10.46 3.12
N GLY A 368 14.61 -11.75 3.41
CA GLY A 368 14.39 -12.38 4.70
C GLY A 368 15.59 -13.23 5.13
N THR A 369 15.38 -14.11 6.11
CA THR A 369 16.37 -15.18 6.38
C THR A 369 16.33 -16.21 5.26
N GLU A 370 17.47 -16.81 4.92
CA GLU A 370 17.59 -17.84 3.86
C GLU A 370 16.48 -18.90 3.92
N GLU A 371 16.22 -19.49 5.09
CA GLU A 371 15.14 -20.46 5.29
C GLU A 371 13.75 -19.94 4.86
N LYS A 372 13.46 -18.67 5.14
CA LYS A 372 12.17 -18.04 4.82
C LYS A 372 12.09 -17.61 3.36
N GLU A 373 13.21 -17.23 2.76
CA GLU A 373 13.29 -16.98 1.31
C GLU A 373 13.07 -18.28 0.53
N GLU A 374 13.72 -19.38 0.92
CA GLU A 374 13.54 -20.70 0.30
C GLU A 374 12.10 -21.20 0.43
N GLU A 375 11.50 -21.07 1.62
CA GLU A 375 10.10 -21.43 1.87
C GLU A 375 9.17 -20.63 0.95
N PHE A 376 9.33 -19.32 0.88
CA PHE A 376 8.49 -18.45 0.06
C PHE A 376 8.69 -18.68 -1.44
N GLU A 377 9.93 -18.88 -1.90
CA GLU A 377 10.21 -19.20 -3.30
C GLU A 377 9.57 -20.53 -3.70
N ALA A 378 9.62 -21.55 -2.84
CA ALA A 378 8.96 -22.82 -3.09
C ALA A 378 7.44 -22.66 -3.24
N LEU A 379 6.80 -21.82 -2.40
CA LEU A 379 5.37 -21.49 -2.54
C LEU A 379 5.07 -20.85 -3.90
N MET A 380 5.80 -19.80 -4.27
CA MET A 380 5.55 -19.01 -5.48
C MET A 380 5.84 -19.78 -6.78
N VAL A 381 6.93 -20.55 -6.81
CA VAL A 381 7.42 -21.25 -8.01
C VAL A 381 6.83 -22.65 -8.14
N GLN A 382 6.72 -23.41 -7.04
CA GLN A 382 6.38 -24.83 -7.09
C GLN A 382 4.92 -25.11 -6.72
N GLU A 383 4.42 -24.52 -5.63
CA GLU A 383 3.05 -24.74 -5.16
C GLU A 383 2.03 -23.97 -6.01
N TRP A 384 2.18 -22.65 -6.08
CA TRP A 384 1.26 -21.75 -6.77
C TRP A 384 1.59 -21.59 -8.25
N LYS A 385 2.86 -21.78 -8.63
CA LYS A 385 3.34 -21.76 -10.02
C LYS A 385 2.99 -20.45 -10.74
N VAL A 386 3.11 -19.34 -10.04
CA VAL A 386 2.73 -18.01 -10.55
C VAL A 386 3.90 -17.23 -11.11
N VAL A 387 5.13 -17.63 -10.75
CA VAL A 387 6.38 -17.04 -11.23
C VAL A 387 7.44 -18.10 -11.49
N LYS A 388 8.40 -17.75 -12.34
CA LYS A 388 9.59 -18.55 -12.61
C LYS A 388 10.61 -18.48 -11.47
N LYS A 389 10.71 -17.32 -10.82
CA LYS A 389 11.67 -17.06 -9.74
C LYS A 389 11.21 -15.90 -8.86
N VAL A 390 11.54 -15.97 -7.58
CA VAL A 390 11.44 -14.84 -6.65
C VAL A 390 12.81 -14.16 -6.53
N ILE A 391 12.82 -12.83 -6.51
CA ILE A 391 14.03 -12.01 -6.43
C ILE A 391 13.96 -11.19 -5.15
N PHE A 392 14.84 -11.53 -4.20
CA PHE A 392 14.87 -10.94 -2.87
C PHE A 392 15.86 -9.77 -2.81
N SER A 393 15.44 -8.66 -2.20
CA SER A 393 16.32 -7.53 -1.91
C SER A 393 17.36 -7.88 -0.83
N PRO A 394 18.43 -7.09 -0.67
CA PRO A 394 19.31 -7.24 0.48
C PRO A 394 18.55 -7.13 1.81
N ILE A 395 18.78 -8.05 2.74
CA ILE A 395 18.09 -8.11 4.04
C ILE A 395 18.29 -6.82 4.86
N VAL A 396 19.47 -6.22 4.82
CA VAL A 396 19.79 -4.99 5.58
C VAL A 396 18.97 -3.81 5.05
N ALA A 397 18.89 -3.67 3.72
CA ALA A 397 18.08 -2.65 3.06
C ALA A 397 16.57 -2.84 3.34
N ALA A 398 16.08 -4.09 3.33
CA ALA A 398 14.70 -4.42 3.68
C ALA A 398 14.38 -4.05 5.14
N GLN A 399 15.21 -4.49 6.09
CA GLN A 399 15.04 -4.19 7.51
C GLN A 399 15.05 -2.69 7.80
N GLN A 400 15.92 -1.92 7.12
CA GLN A 400 15.93 -0.48 7.27
C GLN A 400 14.65 0.15 6.71
N SER A 401 14.15 -0.35 5.57
CA SER A 401 12.88 0.10 5.01
C SER A 401 11.70 -0.19 5.95
N PHE A 402 11.67 -1.37 6.60
CA PHE A 402 10.61 -1.73 7.55
C PHE A 402 10.58 -0.84 8.79
N LYS A 403 11.73 -0.34 9.27
CA LYS A 403 11.76 0.66 10.35
C LYS A 403 11.02 1.94 9.97
N ASP A 404 11.07 2.29 8.69
CA ASP A 404 10.33 3.43 8.12
C ASP A 404 8.91 3.05 7.68
N ARG A 405 8.49 1.81 7.96
CA ARG A 405 7.19 1.20 7.65
C ARG A 405 6.91 1.00 6.17
N GLY A 406 7.91 0.75 5.34
CA GLY A 406 7.66 0.33 3.94
C GLY A 406 8.57 -0.82 3.54
N GLY A 407 8.14 -1.68 2.64
CA GLY A 407 9.01 -2.69 2.03
C GLY A 407 9.47 -2.28 0.63
N VAL A 408 10.03 -3.23 -0.10
CA VAL A 408 10.47 -3.14 -1.49
C VAL A 408 9.33 -2.71 -2.41
N GLY A 409 8.13 -3.26 -2.24
CA GLY A 409 6.94 -2.86 -2.99
C GLY A 409 6.62 -1.37 -2.85
N CYS A 410 6.83 -0.77 -1.67
CA CYS A 410 6.64 0.66 -1.49
C CYS A 410 7.72 1.51 -2.20
N ARG A 411 8.91 0.95 -2.46
CA ARG A 411 10.04 1.67 -3.09
C ARG A 411 9.90 1.81 -4.59
N VAL A 412 9.14 0.93 -5.23
CA VAL A 412 8.95 0.94 -6.68
C VAL A 412 7.48 0.95 -7.06
N LYS A 413 7.18 1.32 -8.30
CA LYS A 413 5.86 1.14 -8.89
C LYS A 413 6.01 0.52 -10.27
N GLY A 414 5.29 -0.56 -10.53
CA GLY A 414 5.22 -1.14 -11.87
C GLY A 414 4.51 -0.22 -12.88
N GLY A 415 5.04 -0.17 -14.10
CA GLY A 415 4.41 0.45 -15.26
C GLY A 415 4.44 -0.48 -16.49
N PHE A 416 3.63 -0.10 -17.49
CA PHE A 416 3.45 -0.83 -18.76
C PHE A 416 4.67 -0.82 -19.68
#